data_AF-A0A202DN08-F1
#
_entry.id   AF-A0A202DN08-F1
#
_cell.length_a   1.000
_cell.length_b   1.000
_cell.length_c   1.000
_cell.angle_alpha   90.00
_cell.angle_beta   90.00
_cell.angle_gamma   90.00
#
_symmetry.space_group_name_H-M   'P 1'
#
loop_
_entity.id
_entity.type
_entity.pdbx_description
1 polymer ?
#
loop_
_entity_poly.entity_id
_entity_poly.type
_entity_poly.pdbx_seq_one_letter_code
_entity_poly.pdbx_strand_id
1 'polypeptide(L)'
;YPNTTTNQIRTQLVFSGETAEPGLAPYGQIRGGKTGSPDPQYAGIGATVTIRLVDQYYNLITAGAPMPTVEVTNTDAKSDAPGYGFANPQVSLVNGVAEATVTFVTQNNPNSLYGGRDGLGWRVELSEVSVLGYTMDKSTWVVSWPNDAIKLRVMASNQDPVEGDDPNGSGKTNSGSPIDATVGVAYPVTVQAVDQYWNWNKGLGPLHNAGIGQQVDIETNDTYAINHNPLPLVQGQRAFTTFQPRTAQGAMFVRAVDDDGPVDLSSQTITGINVVANSPVRYLMLMPGETHVPGSTLGKIGSPNSPVAGNAIGAPGVEVILVDMYWNEASTTTQPYVELSAPEAIDVYAVMPSSAQMVSEHAQFISTVVFRTAGVLSHRLVASDPDGVYTSTSSMFFTVDPNNLTRLQVLMPGETADPGRPVNYGGAGEPAGKSGE
;
A
#
# COMPACT_ATOMS: atom_id res chain seq x y z
N TYR A 1 6.24 -13.31 65.03
CA TYR A 1 5.37 -14.23 64.28
C TYR A 1 4.48 -13.39 63.39
N PRO A 2 4.29 -13.78 62.12
CA PRO A 2 3.42 -13.05 61.22
C PRO A 2 1.98 -13.11 61.73
N ASN A 3 1.23 -12.03 61.58
CA ASN A 3 -0.15 -11.96 62.05
C ASN A 3 -1.11 -12.65 61.07
N THR A 4 -1.81 -13.69 61.54
CA THR A 4 -2.72 -14.49 60.72
C THR A 4 -4.20 -14.14 60.92
N THR A 5 -4.50 -12.98 61.52
CA THR A 5 -5.88 -12.48 61.63
C THR A 5 -6.37 -12.06 60.25
N THR A 6 -7.48 -12.62 59.76
CA THR A 6 -7.96 -12.49 58.36
C THR A 6 -7.94 -11.06 57.82
N ASN A 7 -8.41 -10.07 58.58
CA ASN A 7 -8.48 -8.66 58.16
C ASN A 7 -7.11 -7.94 58.14
N GLN A 8 -6.04 -8.60 58.58
CA GLN A 8 -4.66 -8.12 58.57
C GLN A 8 -3.79 -8.88 57.57
N ILE A 9 -4.34 -9.89 56.90
CA ILE A 9 -3.68 -10.64 55.84
C ILE A 9 -3.90 -9.93 54.51
N ARG A 10 -2.84 -9.89 53.71
CA ARG A 10 -2.85 -9.36 52.36
C ARG A 10 -1.91 -10.12 51.44
N THR A 11 -2.07 -9.94 50.15
CA THR A 11 -1.06 -10.36 49.19
C THR A 11 -0.02 -9.27 48.99
N GLN A 12 1.13 -9.63 48.42
CA GLN A 12 2.16 -8.72 47.96
C GLN A 12 2.67 -9.22 46.61
N LEU A 13 2.65 -8.36 45.59
CA LEU A 13 3.26 -8.61 44.29
C LEU A 13 4.71 -8.11 44.29
N VAL A 14 5.64 -8.94 43.83
CA VAL A 14 7.06 -8.60 43.68
C VAL A 14 7.51 -9.03 42.29
N PHE A 15 7.87 -8.06 41.45
CA PHE A 15 8.42 -8.31 40.12
C PHE A 15 9.93 -8.54 40.14
N SER A 16 10.49 -9.06 39.05
CA SER A 16 11.93 -8.92 38.77
C SER A 16 12.33 -7.45 38.87
N GLY A 17 13.47 -7.15 39.49
CA GLY A 17 13.93 -5.78 39.79
C GLY A 17 13.41 -5.20 41.12
N GLU A 18 12.36 -5.79 41.69
CA GLU A 18 11.92 -5.49 43.06
C GLU A 18 12.50 -6.51 44.05
N THR A 19 12.79 -6.06 45.28
CA THR A 19 13.23 -6.94 46.37
C THR A 19 12.27 -6.81 47.53
N ALA A 20 11.79 -7.95 48.03
CA ALA A 20 10.86 -7.94 49.15
C ALA A 20 11.59 -7.72 50.48
N GLU A 21 11.17 -6.71 51.23
CA GLU A 21 11.75 -6.29 52.51
C GLU A 21 10.67 -6.30 53.61
N PRO A 22 10.54 -7.43 54.33
CA PRO A 22 9.60 -7.54 55.44
C PRO A 22 9.77 -6.42 56.46
N GLY A 23 8.66 -5.83 56.93
CA GLY A 23 8.68 -4.74 57.90
C GLY A 23 8.92 -3.35 57.30
N LEU A 24 9.13 -3.22 55.98
CA LEU A 24 9.36 -1.93 55.35
C LEU A 24 8.05 -1.15 55.15
N ALA A 25 8.00 0.10 55.62
CA ALA A 25 6.92 1.05 55.36
C ALA A 25 7.00 1.59 53.92
N PRO A 26 5.91 2.11 53.31
CA PRO A 26 4.60 2.39 53.91
C PRO A 26 3.70 1.16 54.02
N TYR A 27 3.20 0.90 55.23
CA TYR A 27 2.25 -0.19 55.48
C TYR A 27 0.91 0.06 54.79
N GLY A 28 0.29 -0.99 54.25
CA GLY A 28 -1.01 -0.86 53.60
C GLY A 28 -0.95 -0.39 52.14
N GLN A 29 0.21 0.01 51.61
CA GLN A 29 0.35 0.71 50.32
C GLN A 29 1.08 -0.14 49.27
N ILE A 30 0.90 0.17 47.98
CA ILE A 30 1.49 -0.57 46.85
C ILE A 30 3.03 -0.66 46.87
N ARG A 31 3.71 0.29 47.54
CA ARG A 31 5.18 0.30 47.71
C ARG A 31 5.67 -0.27 49.04
N GLY A 32 4.76 -0.73 49.91
CA GLY A 32 5.12 -1.27 51.21
C GLY A 32 5.78 -2.64 51.11
N GLY A 33 6.69 -2.92 52.03
CA GLY A 33 7.32 -4.23 52.18
C GLY A 33 8.27 -4.63 51.05
N LYS A 34 8.65 -3.70 50.17
CA LYS A 34 9.57 -3.95 49.05
C LYS A 34 10.33 -2.70 48.63
N THR A 35 11.52 -2.89 48.06
CA THR A 35 12.37 -1.86 47.44
C THR A 35 12.57 -2.15 45.95
N GLY A 36 13.18 -1.20 45.25
CA GLY A 36 13.43 -1.30 43.81
C GLY A 36 12.22 -0.90 42.96
N SER A 37 12.27 -1.28 41.70
CA SER A 37 11.23 -1.06 40.70
C SER A 37 11.20 -2.24 39.74
N PRO A 38 10.05 -2.59 39.15
CA PRO A 38 10.00 -3.64 38.15
C PRO A 38 11.00 -3.39 37.02
N ASP A 39 11.73 -4.44 36.64
CA ASP A 39 12.56 -4.42 35.45
C ASP A 39 11.69 -4.15 34.21
N PRO A 40 12.25 -3.53 33.14
CA PRO A 40 11.56 -3.38 31.88
C PRO A 40 11.07 -4.73 31.34
N GLN A 41 9.79 -4.79 30.98
CA GLN A 41 9.18 -5.94 30.32
C GLN A 41 9.13 -5.71 28.80
N TYR A 42 8.83 -6.77 28.04
CA TYR A 42 8.75 -6.71 26.58
C TYR A 42 7.47 -7.35 26.08
N ALA A 43 6.88 -6.76 25.04
CA ALA A 43 5.64 -7.21 24.47
C ALA A 43 5.72 -8.66 23.97
N GLY A 44 4.73 -9.48 24.31
CA GLY A 44 4.69 -10.90 23.98
C GLY A 44 5.64 -11.78 24.79
N ILE A 45 6.50 -11.21 25.64
CA ILE A 45 7.36 -11.97 26.57
C ILE A 45 6.68 -12.05 27.94
N GLY A 46 6.66 -13.25 28.52
CA GLY A 46 6.12 -13.48 29.85
C GLY A 46 6.98 -12.81 30.94
N ALA A 47 6.34 -11.95 31.73
CA ALA A 47 6.88 -11.35 32.94
C ALA A 47 6.53 -12.22 34.16
N THR A 48 7.54 -12.72 34.86
CA THR A 48 7.33 -13.46 36.11
C THR A 48 7.07 -12.50 37.27
N VAL A 49 6.01 -12.76 38.02
CA VAL A 49 5.68 -12.04 39.26
C VAL A 49 5.54 -13.03 40.42
N THR A 50 6.21 -12.74 41.52
CA THR A 50 6.08 -13.51 42.76
C THR A 50 4.95 -12.92 43.59
N ILE A 51 4.03 -13.78 44.02
CA ILE A 51 2.90 -13.46 44.89
C ILE A 51 3.21 -14.01 46.28
N ARG A 52 3.16 -13.15 47.29
CA ARG A 52 3.45 -13.51 48.68
C ARG A 52 2.23 -13.27 49.56
N LEU A 53 1.90 -14.21 50.43
CA LEU A 53 0.92 -14.03 51.49
C LEU A 53 1.62 -13.39 52.68
N VAL A 54 1.19 -12.20 53.08
CA VAL A 54 1.86 -11.42 54.12
C VAL A 54 0.88 -10.80 55.11
N ASP A 55 1.39 -10.46 56.29
CA ASP A 55 0.64 -9.67 57.25
C ASP A 55 0.66 -8.16 56.93
N GLN A 56 0.03 -7.34 57.77
CA GLN A 56 -0.02 -5.88 57.62
C GLN A 56 1.36 -5.18 57.60
N TYR A 57 2.41 -5.86 58.07
CA TYR A 57 3.79 -5.39 58.07
C TYR A 57 4.65 -6.10 57.02
N TYR A 58 4.04 -6.79 56.07
CA TYR A 58 4.71 -7.53 54.99
C TYR A 58 5.61 -8.69 55.47
N ASN A 59 5.35 -9.23 56.66
CA ASN A 59 6.00 -10.47 57.08
C ASN A 59 5.34 -11.66 56.38
N LEU A 60 6.15 -12.54 55.79
CA LEU A 60 5.68 -13.71 55.06
C LEU A 60 4.91 -14.68 55.99
N ILE A 61 3.71 -15.07 55.58
CA ILE A 61 2.88 -16.07 56.25
C ILE A 61 3.08 -17.40 55.54
N THR A 62 3.83 -18.32 56.16
CA THR A 62 4.08 -19.65 55.60
C THR A 62 3.13 -20.73 56.13
N ALA A 63 2.48 -20.47 57.28
CA ALA A 63 1.54 -21.38 57.93
C ALA A 63 0.61 -20.59 58.88
N GLY A 64 -0.47 -21.22 59.35
CA GLY A 64 -1.40 -20.62 60.33
C GLY A 64 -2.52 -19.75 59.74
N ALA A 65 -2.57 -19.62 58.41
CA ALA A 65 -3.69 -19.08 57.65
C ALA A 65 -3.97 -19.99 56.44
N PRO A 66 -5.23 -20.12 55.99
CA PRO A 66 -5.54 -20.78 54.72
C PRO A 66 -4.80 -20.13 53.54
N MET A 67 -4.20 -20.95 52.67
CA MET A 67 -3.52 -20.42 51.47
C MET A 67 -4.56 -20.09 50.40
N PRO A 68 -4.57 -18.86 49.86
CA PRO A 68 -5.53 -18.47 48.84
C PRO A 68 -5.18 -19.06 47.48
N THR A 69 -6.21 -19.18 46.63
CA THR A 69 -6.05 -19.19 45.18
C THR A 69 -6.39 -17.80 44.68
N VAL A 70 -5.51 -17.23 43.87
CA VAL A 70 -5.68 -15.89 43.29
C VAL A 70 -5.69 -15.98 41.78
N GLU A 71 -6.47 -15.11 41.15
CA GLU A 71 -6.40 -14.85 39.71
C GLU A 71 -5.57 -13.59 39.50
N VAL A 72 -4.70 -13.64 38.48
CA VAL A 72 -3.80 -12.55 38.14
C VAL A 72 -4.28 -11.94 36.83
N THR A 73 -4.64 -10.66 36.86
CA THR A 73 -5.06 -9.90 35.67
C THR A 73 -4.13 -8.72 35.44
N ASN A 74 -4.23 -8.08 34.28
CA ASN A 74 -3.45 -6.88 34.03
C ASN A 74 -4.24 -5.81 33.25
N THR A 75 -3.71 -4.59 33.23
CA THR A 75 -4.43 -3.44 32.65
C THR A 75 -4.18 -3.24 31.15
N ASP A 76 -3.41 -4.12 30.50
CA ASP A 76 -3.28 -4.13 29.04
C ASP A 76 -4.54 -4.74 28.43
N ALA A 77 -5.46 -3.88 27.98
CA ALA A 77 -6.76 -4.31 27.45
C ALA A 77 -6.65 -5.30 26.26
N LYS A 78 -5.50 -5.34 25.58
CA LYS A 78 -5.26 -6.25 24.45
C LYS A 78 -4.77 -7.63 24.90
N SER A 79 -4.08 -7.76 26.04
CA SER A 79 -3.62 -9.08 26.52
C SER A 79 -4.77 -9.97 26.95
N ASP A 80 -5.83 -9.35 27.49
CA ASP A 80 -6.99 -10.05 28.04
C ASP A 80 -8.07 -10.32 26.96
N ALA A 81 -7.83 -9.87 25.73
CA ALA A 81 -8.75 -10.07 24.62
C ALA A 81 -8.74 -11.55 24.14
N PRO A 82 -9.91 -12.15 23.86
CA PRO A 82 -9.97 -13.47 23.26
C PRO A 82 -9.18 -13.53 21.94
N GLY A 83 -8.32 -14.54 21.78
CA GLY A 83 -7.53 -14.74 20.56
C GLY A 83 -6.01 -14.58 20.74
N TYR A 84 -5.55 -13.85 21.76
CA TYR A 84 -4.12 -13.61 21.99
C TYR A 84 -3.40 -14.76 22.72
N GLY A 85 -4.15 -15.72 23.29
CA GLY A 85 -3.60 -16.91 23.93
C GLY A 85 -3.05 -16.71 25.34
N PHE A 86 -3.19 -15.51 25.92
CA PHE A 86 -2.78 -15.20 27.28
C PHE A 86 -3.99 -15.28 28.22
N ALA A 87 -4.15 -16.40 28.91
CA ALA A 87 -5.19 -16.54 29.93
C ALA A 87 -4.69 -15.96 31.26
N ASN A 88 -5.58 -15.30 32.00
CA ASN A 88 -5.33 -14.88 33.38
C ASN A 88 -5.04 -16.12 34.24
N PRO A 89 -3.80 -16.27 34.76
CA PRO A 89 -3.45 -17.46 35.50
C PRO A 89 -4.15 -17.45 36.86
N GLN A 90 -4.71 -18.60 37.24
CA GLN A 90 -5.14 -18.87 38.61
C GLN A 90 -4.07 -19.69 39.31
N VAL A 91 -3.52 -19.15 40.41
CA VAL A 91 -2.42 -19.77 41.14
C VAL A 91 -2.77 -19.94 42.61
N SER A 92 -2.53 -21.14 43.14
CA SER A 92 -2.67 -21.44 44.56
C SER A 92 -1.34 -21.21 45.27
N LEU A 93 -1.37 -20.46 46.37
CA LEU A 93 -0.17 -20.24 47.17
C LEU A 93 0.21 -21.51 47.94
N VAL A 94 1.50 -21.80 48.02
CA VAL A 94 2.06 -22.89 48.82
C VAL A 94 3.11 -22.32 49.74
N ASN A 95 2.99 -22.58 51.05
CA ASN A 95 3.85 -21.97 52.07
C ASN A 95 3.94 -20.43 51.95
N GLY A 96 2.85 -19.78 51.55
CA GLY A 96 2.76 -18.33 51.43
C GLY A 96 3.33 -17.75 50.15
N VAL A 97 3.76 -18.56 49.18
CA VAL A 97 4.36 -18.07 47.93
C VAL A 97 3.74 -18.78 46.72
N ALA A 98 3.54 -18.03 45.64
CA ALA A 98 3.28 -18.54 44.30
C ALA A 98 4.01 -17.67 43.28
N GLU A 99 4.25 -18.21 42.09
CA GLU A 99 4.71 -17.46 40.93
C GLU A 99 3.63 -17.51 39.85
N ALA A 100 3.44 -16.39 39.18
CA ALA A 100 2.59 -16.28 38.01
C ALA A 100 3.39 -15.65 36.87
N THR A 101 3.02 -16.00 35.64
CA THR A 101 3.55 -15.34 34.44
C THR A 101 2.43 -14.51 33.83
N VAL A 102 2.65 -13.22 33.67
CA VAL A 102 1.74 -12.31 32.96
C VAL A 102 2.41 -11.87 31.66
N THR A 103 1.63 -11.62 30.60
CA THR A 103 2.20 -11.13 29.34
C THR A 103 1.50 -9.85 28.94
N PHE A 104 2.28 -8.81 28.66
CA PHE A 104 1.80 -7.58 28.05
C PHE A 104 1.96 -7.72 26.55
N VAL A 105 0.99 -7.31 25.75
CA VAL A 105 1.05 -7.38 24.28
C VAL A 105 1.24 -6.01 23.65
N THR A 106 0.87 -4.95 24.36
CA THR A 106 0.99 -3.57 23.91
C THR A 106 2.19 -2.92 24.60
N GLN A 107 3.06 -2.25 23.84
CA GLN A 107 4.12 -1.44 24.44
C GLN A 107 3.55 -0.22 25.17
N ASN A 108 4.23 0.34 26.16
CA ASN A 108 3.84 1.60 26.82
C ASN A 108 5.03 2.41 27.36
N ASN A 109 6.21 2.15 26.81
CA ASN A 109 7.44 2.83 27.19
C ASN A 109 7.40 4.35 26.92
N PRO A 110 8.31 5.13 27.54
CA PRO A 110 8.32 6.60 27.42
C PRO A 110 8.52 7.13 26.00
N ASN A 111 9.04 6.32 25.07
CA ASN A 111 9.25 6.72 23.67
C ASN A 111 8.06 6.38 22.76
N SER A 112 7.00 5.82 23.32
CA SER A 112 5.74 5.64 22.63
C SER A 112 5.11 6.99 22.24
N LEU A 113 4.67 7.13 20.98
CA LEU A 113 4.07 8.37 20.47
C LEU A 113 2.54 8.35 20.41
N TYR A 114 1.90 7.19 20.57
CA TYR A 114 0.43 7.10 20.36
C TYR A 114 -0.33 7.21 21.69
N GLY A 115 -1.16 8.25 21.76
CA GLY A 115 -1.97 8.64 22.91
C GLY A 115 -3.10 7.66 23.22
N GLY A 116 -3.42 7.53 24.51
CA GLY A 116 -4.32 6.50 25.05
C GLY A 116 -3.68 5.71 26.19
N ARG A 117 -2.36 5.83 26.34
CA ARG A 117 -1.61 5.36 27.49
C ARG A 117 -1.64 6.47 28.53
N ASP A 118 -1.91 6.14 29.79
CA ASP A 118 -1.78 7.06 30.92
C ASP A 118 -0.33 7.56 31.11
N GLY A 119 0.62 7.00 30.35
CA GLY A 119 2.05 7.31 30.42
C GLY A 119 2.69 6.78 31.70
N LEU A 120 1.93 6.02 32.49
CA LEU A 120 2.34 5.54 33.80
C LEU A 120 2.90 4.11 33.70
N GLY A 121 2.30 3.26 32.88
CA GLY A 121 2.72 1.87 32.68
C GLY A 121 1.51 0.91 32.65
N TRP A 122 1.77 -0.39 32.73
CA TRP A 122 0.75 -1.41 32.96
C TRP A 122 0.74 -1.78 34.44
N ARG A 123 -0.38 -2.29 34.93
CA ARG A 123 -0.48 -2.85 36.28
C ARG A 123 -0.94 -4.28 36.21
N VAL A 124 -0.46 -5.06 37.17
CA VAL A 124 -1.01 -6.36 37.52
C VAL A 124 -1.87 -6.21 38.75
N GLU A 125 -3.04 -6.83 38.71
CA GLU A 125 -4.01 -6.83 39.79
C GLU A 125 -4.32 -8.27 40.19
N LEU A 126 -4.45 -8.49 41.49
CA LEU A 126 -4.91 -9.76 42.03
C LEU A 126 -6.40 -9.69 42.36
N SER A 127 -7.10 -10.76 42.06
CA SER A 127 -8.45 -11.02 42.57
C SER A 127 -8.49 -12.36 43.31
N GLU A 128 -9.36 -12.44 44.30
CA GLU A 128 -9.46 -13.64 45.12
C GLU A 128 -10.42 -14.66 44.50
N VAL A 129 -9.94 -15.89 44.27
CA VAL A 129 -10.78 -17.00 43.77
C VAL A 129 -11.34 -17.82 44.94
N SER A 130 -10.57 -17.96 46.03
CA SER A 130 -10.95 -18.74 47.22
C SER A 130 -11.90 -18.03 48.20
N VAL A 131 -12.08 -16.72 48.07
CA VAL A 131 -12.97 -15.86 48.87
C VAL A 131 -12.76 -15.97 50.40
N LEU A 132 -11.52 -15.83 50.86
CA LEU A 132 -11.12 -15.85 52.27
C LEU A 132 -11.16 -14.47 52.93
N GLY A 133 -11.32 -13.39 52.16
CA GLY A 133 -11.46 -12.02 52.67
C GLY A 133 -10.12 -11.31 52.91
N TYR A 134 -9.07 -11.70 52.19
CA TYR A 134 -7.76 -11.06 52.25
C TYR A 134 -7.71 -9.81 51.38
N THR A 135 -6.84 -8.86 51.75
CA THR A 135 -6.63 -7.68 50.90
C THR A 135 -5.74 -8.04 49.72
N MET A 136 -6.24 -7.86 48.50
CA MET A 136 -5.48 -8.12 47.28
C MET A 136 -4.61 -6.93 46.88
N ASP A 137 -3.36 -7.22 46.53
CA ASP A 137 -2.38 -6.23 46.08
C ASP A 137 -2.55 -5.85 44.61
N LYS A 138 -1.96 -4.70 44.27
CA LYS A 138 -1.77 -4.25 42.89
C LYS A 138 -0.31 -3.89 42.71
N SER A 139 0.25 -4.19 41.54
CA SER A 139 1.64 -3.86 41.27
C SER A 139 1.88 -2.35 41.23
N THR A 140 3.14 -1.97 41.39
CA THR A 140 3.66 -0.69 40.88
C THR A 140 3.50 -0.67 39.35
N TRP A 141 3.66 0.49 38.74
CA TRP A 141 3.60 0.60 37.29
C TRP A 141 4.77 -0.15 36.63
N VAL A 142 4.45 -0.94 35.60
CA VAL A 142 5.40 -1.75 34.84
C VAL A 142 5.50 -1.21 33.42
N VAL A 143 6.71 -0.95 32.95
CA VAL A 143 6.95 -0.52 31.58
C VAL A 143 7.13 -1.74 30.68
N SER A 144 6.43 -1.75 29.55
CA SER A 144 6.55 -2.70 28.46
C SER A 144 7.15 -2.03 27.22
N TRP A 145 8.25 -2.59 26.73
CA TRP A 145 8.94 -2.21 25.49
C TRP A 145 8.49 -3.12 24.33
N PRO A 146 8.64 -2.69 23.07
CA PRO A 146 8.42 -3.59 21.95
C PRO A 146 9.48 -4.70 21.97
N ASN A 147 9.14 -5.88 21.47
CA ASN A 147 10.11 -6.94 21.26
C ASN A 147 10.90 -6.72 19.95
N ASP A 148 11.81 -7.62 19.62
CA ASP A 148 12.56 -7.61 18.36
C ASP A 148 11.59 -7.46 17.18
N ALA A 149 11.98 -6.64 16.21
CA ALA A 149 11.18 -6.49 15.01
C ALA A 149 11.17 -7.81 14.24
N ILE A 150 9.98 -8.26 13.84
CA ILE A 150 9.80 -9.46 13.03
C ILE A 150 8.88 -9.22 11.83
N LYS A 151 8.24 -8.04 11.73
CA LYS A 151 7.38 -7.66 10.60
C LYS A 151 7.66 -6.22 10.15
N LEU A 152 7.32 -5.96 8.90
CA LEU A 152 7.19 -4.61 8.35
C LEU A 152 5.71 -4.25 8.23
N ARG A 153 5.29 -3.17 8.89
CA ARG A 153 3.98 -2.54 8.67
C ARG A 153 4.12 -1.47 7.60
N VAL A 154 3.24 -1.47 6.61
CA VAL A 154 3.16 -0.43 5.56
C VAL A 154 1.83 0.32 5.65
N MET A 155 1.87 1.64 5.58
CA MET A 155 0.70 2.51 5.78
C MET A 155 0.64 3.61 4.72
N ALA A 156 -0.55 3.82 4.17
CA ALA A 156 -0.88 5.04 3.42
C ALA A 156 -1.26 6.17 4.38
N SER A 157 -1.43 7.40 3.87
CA SER A 157 -1.64 8.59 4.70
C SER A 157 -2.93 8.60 5.52
N ASN A 158 -3.93 7.77 5.19
CA ASN A 158 -5.17 7.63 5.95
C ASN A 158 -5.19 6.43 6.90
N GLN A 159 -4.04 5.76 7.07
CA GLN A 159 -3.89 4.59 7.93
C GLN A 159 -2.98 4.96 9.10
N ASP A 160 -3.49 4.79 10.31
CA ASP A 160 -2.75 5.00 11.54
C ASP A 160 -2.33 3.66 12.13
N PRO A 161 -1.17 3.59 12.81
CA PRO A 161 -0.71 2.37 13.44
C PRO A 161 -1.59 1.97 14.62
N VAL A 162 -1.83 0.66 14.75
CA VAL A 162 -2.48 0.04 15.90
C VAL A 162 -1.48 -0.89 16.56
N GLU A 163 -1.06 -0.56 17.77
CA GLU A 163 -0.10 -1.35 18.55
C GLU A 163 -0.82 -2.35 19.45
N GLY A 164 -0.13 -3.42 19.82
CA GLY A 164 -0.72 -4.54 20.56
C GLY A 164 -1.85 -5.23 19.80
N ASP A 165 -1.83 -5.19 18.47
CA ASP A 165 -2.84 -5.85 17.65
C ASP A 165 -2.56 -7.34 17.51
N ASP A 166 -3.57 -8.11 17.10
CA ASP A 166 -3.46 -9.57 16.98
C ASP A 166 -2.32 -9.92 16.01
N PRO A 167 -1.53 -10.98 16.25
CA PRO A 167 -0.46 -11.37 15.34
C PRO A 167 -0.93 -11.60 13.89
N ASN A 168 -2.20 -11.98 13.70
CA ASN A 168 -2.85 -12.16 12.40
C ASN A 168 -3.71 -10.94 11.98
N GLY A 169 -3.78 -9.92 12.84
CA GLY A 169 -4.39 -8.64 12.57
C GLY A 169 -3.60 -7.80 11.55
N SER A 170 -4.05 -6.58 11.33
CA SER A 170 -3.43 -5.68 10.36
C SER A 170 -2.49 -4.65 10.99
N GLY A 171 -2.54 -4.46 12.32
CA GLY A 171 -1.68 -3.51 13.02
C GLY A 171 -1.88 -2.06 12.58
N LYS A 172 -2.99 -1.73 11.92
CA LYS A 172 -3.32 -0.37 11.45
C LYS A 172 -4.83 -0.17 11.30
N THR A 173 -5.26 1.09 11.35
CA THR A 173 -6.63 1.50 11.04
C THR A 173 -6.87 1.49 9.53
N ASN A 174 -8.14 1.45 9.11
CA ASN A 174 -8.55 1.57 7.70
C ASN A 174 -7.83 0.59 6.75
N SER A 175 -7.51 -0.62 7.22
CA SER A 175 -6.67 -1.57 6.48
C SER A 175 -7.29 -2.06 5.17
N GLY A 176 -8.62 -2.11 5.08
CA GLY A 176 -9.37 -2.43 3.85
C GLY A 176 -9.87 -1.23 3.06
N SER A 177 -9.48 -0.01 3.42
CA SER A 177 -9.92 1.22 2.72
C SER A 177 -8.77 2.23 2.65
N PRO A 178 -7.70 1.89 1.89
CA PRO A 178 -6.63 2.85 1.63
C PRO A 178 -7.18 4.06 0.86
N ILE A 179 -6.58 5.22 1.04
CA ILE A 179 -6.90 6.42 0.28
C ILE A 179 -6.59 6.21 -1.22
N ASP A 180 -7.45 6.74 -2.08
CA ASP A 180 -7.24 6.75 -3.52
C ASP A 180 -5.95 7.51 -3.90
N ALA A 181 -5.32 7.08 -4.98
CA ALA A 181 -4.15 7.72 -5.57
C ALA A 181 -4.52 8.40 -6.89
N THR A 182 -3.73 9.37 -7.32
CA THR A 182 -3.83 9.97 -8.65
C THR A 182 -2.51 9.76 -9.38
N VAL A 183 -2.59 9.37 -10.65
CA VAL A 183 -1.42 9.16 -11.50
C VAL A 183 -0.51 10.39 -11.49
N GLY A 184 0.78 10.14 -11.24
CA GLY A 184 1.85 11.14 -11.22
C GLY A 184 1.83 12.10 -10.04
N VAL A 185 0.92 11.91 -9.09
CA VAL A 185 0.91 12.61 -7.80
C VAL A 185 1.61 11.73 -6.77
N ALA A 186 2.36 12.35 -5.86
CA ALA A 186 3.02 11.61 -4.79
C ALA A 186 2.00 10.89 -3.90
N TYR A 187 2.22 9.59 -3.69
CA TYR A 187 1.44 8.73 -2.80
C TYR A 187 2.35 8.31 -1.63
N PRO A 188 2.47 9.13 -0.58
CA PRO A 188 3.41 8.86 0.49
C PRO A 188 3.02 7.60 1.26
N VAL A 189 3.94 6.64 1.36
CA VAL A 189 3.79 5.45 2.21
C VAL A 189 4.84 5.43 3.30
N THR A 190 4.48 4.92 4.47
CA THR A 190 5.38 4.75 5.60
C THR A 190 5.53 3.27 5.93
N VAL A 191 6.78 2.83 6.08
CA VAL A 191 7.16 1.49 6.50
C VAL A 191 7.72 1.57 7.93
N GLN A 192 7.27 0.68 8.81
CA GLN A 192 7.72 0.59 10.19
C GLN A 192 8.10 -0.85 10.53
N ALA A 193 9.23 -1.02 11.22
CA ALA A 193 9.61 -2.28 11.86
C ALA A 193 8.78 -2.49 13.12
N VAL A 194 8.09 -3.62 13.20
CA VAL A 194 7.20 -3.95 14.32
C VAL A 194 7.47 -5.36 14.83
N ASP A 195 7.17 -5.58 16.10
CA ASP A 195 7.22 -6.91 16.69
C ASP A 195 5.99 -7.77 16.29
N GLN A 196 5.87 -8.94 16.91
CA GLN A 196 4.79 -9.88 16.64
C GLN A 196 3.38 -9.29 16.82
N TYR A 197 3.22 -8.35 17.76
CA TYR A 197 1.96 -7.72 18.14
C TYR A 197 1.86 -6.28 17.62
N TRP A 198 2.56 -5.98 16.51
CA TRP A 198 2.49 -4.72 15.79
C TRP A 198 2.94 -3.48 16.60
N ASN A 199 3.72 -3.68 17.65
CA ASN A 199 4.34 -2.57 18.38
C ASN A 199 5.52 -2.05 17.56
N TRP A 200 5.56 -0.75 17.32
CA TRP A 200 6.67 -0.13 16.59
C TRP A 200 7.95 -0.15 17.42
N ASN A 201 8.96 -0.87 16.92
CA ASN A 201 10.28 -0.90 17.55
C ASN A 201 11.18 0.21 16.99
N LYS A 202 11.56 1.15 17.85
CA LYS A 202 12.41 2.29 17.51
C LYS A 202 13.89 2.07 17.76
N GLY A 203 14.28 0.94 18.36
CA GLY A 203 15.66 0.69 18.75
C GLY A 203 16.13 1.47 19.96
N LEU A 204 15.21 1.98 20.77
CA LEU A 204 15.50 2.80 21.95
C LEU A 204 15.40 1.99 23.26
N GLY A 205 15.00 0.72 23.17
CA GLY A 205 14.90 -0.18 24.30
C GLY A 205 16.27 -0.62 24.80
N PRO A 206 16.37 -1.01 26.08
CA PRO A 206 17.63 -1.52 26.63
C PRO A 206 18.02 -2.89 26.06
N LEU A 207 17.05 -3.70 25.60
CA LEU A 207 17.23 -4.95 24.86
C LEU A 207 16.24 -5.00 23.68
N HIS A 208 16.33 -6.07 22.89
CA HIS A 208 15.41 -6.39 21.78
C HIS A 208 15.37 -5.35 20.66
N ASN A 209 16.55 -5.04 20.11
CA ASN A 209 16.76 -4.04 19.06
C ASN A 209 17.09 -4.67 17.69
N ALA A 210 16.77 -5.94 17.45
CA ALA A 210 16.99 -6.58 16.14
C ALA A 210 16.00 -6.04 15.09
N GLY A 211 16.44 -5.98 13.82
CA GLY A 211 15.60 -5.61 12.67
C GLY A 211 15.30 -4.11 12.48
N ILE A 212 15.67 -3.24 13.41
CA ILE A 212 15.32 -1.79 13.42
C ILE A 212 16.04 -0.92 12.36
N GLY A 213 17.04 -1.48 11.68
CA GLY A 213 17.92 -0.80 10.72
C GLY A 213 18.06 -1.52 9.40
N GLN A 214 17.18 -2.50 9.12
CA GLN A 214 17.13 -3.19 7.84
C GLN A 214 16.94 -2.20 6.67
N GLN A 215 17.44 -2.58 5.50
CA GLN A 215 17.15 -1.89 4.25
C GLN A 215 15.77 -2.32 3.78
N VAL A 216 14.87 -1.37 3.63
CA VAL A 216 13.51 -1.64 3.17
C VAL A 216 13.28 -1.01 1.82
N ASP A 217 12.52 -1.70 1.00
CA ASP A 217 11.95 -1.18 -0.23
C ASP A 217 10.43 -1.32 -0.22
N ILE A 218 9.78 -0.77 -1.25
CA ILE A 218 8.38 -0.97 -1.53
C ILE A 218 8.23 -1.60 -2.92
N GLU A 219 7.39 -2.61 -3.06
CA GLU A 219 7.02 -3.24 -4.32
C GLU A 219 5.59 -2.88 -4.71
N THR A 220 5.32 -2.75 -6.00
CA THR A 220 3.99 -2.48 -6.56
C THR A 220 3.78 -3.28 -7.86
N ASN A 221 2.52 -3.50 -8.25
CA ASN A 221 2.17 -4.01 -9.58
C ASN A 221 2.13 -2.92 -10.66
N ASP A 222 2.36 -1.66 -10.32
CA ASP A 222 2.57 -0.60 -11.31
C ASP A 222 4.01 -0.62 -11.83
N THR A 223 4.23 -1.27 -12.97
CA THR A 223 5.56 -1.43 -13.57
C THR A 223 6.24 -0.13 -13.98
N TYR A 224 5.50 0.98 -14.04
CA TYR A 224 6.00 2.28 -14.44
C TYR A 224 6.14 3.24 -13.26
N ALA A 225 5.75 2.83 -12.06
CA ALA A 225 5.92 3.65 -10.86
C ALA A 225 7.39 4.02 -10.60
N ILE A 226 7.60 5.16 -9.93
CA ILE A 226 8.93 5.71 -9.64
C ILE A 226 9.24 5.64 -8.14
N ASN A 227 10.53 5.51 -7.81
CA ASN A 227 11.16 5.63 -6.48
C ASN A 227 10.99 4.41 -5.56
N HIS A 228 11.52 3.28 -6.02
CA HIS A 228 11.61 2.01 -5.28
C HIS A 228 13.09 1.65 -5.08
N ASN A 229 13.85 2.49 -4.38
CA ASN A 229 15.22 2.14 -4.03
C ASN A 229 15.24 1.70 -2.56
N PRO A 230 15.95 0.62 -2.24
CA PRO A 230 16.18 0.19 -0.87
C PRO A 230 16.78 1.31 -0.03
N LEU A 231 16.16 1.58 1.12
CA LEU A 231 16.57 2.62 2.04
C LEU A 231 16.55 2.10 3.47
N PRO A 232 17.55 2.44 4.30
CA PRO A 232 17.58 1.95 5.67
C PRO A 232 16.46 2.55 6.50
N LEU A 233 15.89 1.72 7.36
CA LEU A 233 15.06 2.17 8.47
C LEU A 233 15.89 3.05 9.42
N VAL A 234 15.32 4.17 9.85
CA VAL A 234 15.91 5.05 10.87
C VAL A 234 14.95 5.07 12.04
N GLN A 235 15.42 4.61 13.21
CA GLN A 235 14.57 4.37 14.38
C GLN A 235 13.37 3.47 14.04
N GLY A 236 13.63 2.41 13.26
CA GLY A 236 12.61 1.45 12.84
C GLY A 236 11.53 2.02 11.92
N GLN A 237 11.76 3.15 11.25
CA GLN A 237 10.81 3.71 10.29
C GLN A 237 11.50 4.24 9.03
N ARG A 238 10.80 4.12 7.90
CA ARG A 238 11.14 4.79 6.64
C ARG A 238 9.88 5.35 5.98
N ALA A 239 9.97 6.55 5.41
CA ALA A 239 8.92 7.11 4.58
C ALA A 239 9.38 7.17 3.11
N PHE A 240 8.52 6.72 2.20
CA PHE A 240 8.66 6.84 0.76
C PHE A 240 7.76 7.98 0.28
N THR A 241 8.18 9.21 0.56
CA THR A 241 7.37 10.41 0.31
C THR A 241 7.26 10.78 -1.17
N THR A 242 8.12 10.21 -2.01
CA THR A 242 8.19 10.49 -3.46
C THR A 242 7.71 9.32 -4.32
N PHE A 243 7.15 8.26 -3.73
CA PHE A 243 6.51 7.18 -4.48
C PHE A 243 5.38 7.75 -5.32
N GLN A 244 5.34 7.42 -6.62
CA GLN A 244 4.37 7.94 -7.57
C GLN A 244 3.88 6.83 -8.50
N PRO A 245 2.59 6.47 -8.45
CA PRO A 245 2.01 5.58 -9.46
C PRO A 245 1.92 6.30 -10.81
N ARG A 246 2.08 5.54 -11.89
CA ARG A 246 2.01 5.98 -13.29
C ARG A 246 0.88 5.32 -14.06
N THR A 247 0.27 4.26 -13.54
CA THR A 247 -0.78 3.49 -14.22
C THR A 247 -2.09 3.62 -13.46
N ALA A 248 -3.14 4.12 -14.12
CA ALA A 248 -4.49 4.14 -13.58
C ALA A 248 -5.05 2.71 -13.54
N GLN A 249 -5.55 2.29 -12.37
CA GLN A 249 -6.05 0.93 -12.13
C GLN A 249 -6.86 0.88 -10.83
N GLY A 250 -7.84 -0.04 -10.75
CA GLY A 250 -8.71 -0.17 -9.57
C GLY A 250 -8.16 -1.01 -8.42
N ALA A 251 -6.97 -1.60 -8.56
CA ALA A 251 -6.43 -2.55 -7.59
C ALA A 251 -4.90 -2.53 -7.52
N MET A 252 -4.30 -1.35 -7.37
CA MET A 252 -2.87 -1.27 -7.08
C MET A 252 -2.58 -1.85 -5.70
N PHE A 253 -1.43 -2.52 -5.56
CA PHE A 253 -0.88 -2.89 -4.26
C PHE A 253 0.44 -2.17 -3.97
N VAL A 254 0.75 -1.99 -2.70
CA VAL A 254 2.08 -1.58 -2.23
C VAL A 254 2.51 -2.51 -1.10
N ARG A 255 3.59 -3.25 -1.31
CA ARG A 255 4.15 -4.22 -0.36
C ARG A 255 5.46 -3.69 0.20
N ALA A 256 5.64 -3.69 1.52
CA ALA A 256 6.95 -3.42 2.10
C ALA A 256 7.84 -4.66 1.99
N VAL A 257 9.06 -4.49 1.52
CA VAL A 257 10.02 -5.57 1.34
C VAL A 257 11.24 -5.30 2.19
N ASP A 258 11.69 -6.35 2.85
CA ASP A 258 12.99 -6.39 3.49
C ASP A 258 14.03 -6.78 2.43
N ASP A 259 15.01 -5.91 2.20
CA ASP A 259 15.98 -6.00 1.09
C ASP A 259 17.41 -6.32 1.58
N ASP A 260 17.63 -6.54 2.88
CA ASP A 260 18.90 -7.05 3.42
C ASP A 260 18.82 -8.44 4.05
N GLY A 261 19.99 -9.02 4.33
CA GLY A 261 20.15 -10.41 4.79
C GLY A 261 21.06 -10.50 6.00
N PRO A 262 20.50 -10.36 7.21
CA PRO A 262 20.57 -11.45 8.18
C PRO A 262 19.29 -11.70 9.02
N VAL A 263 18.31 -10.78 9.03
CA VAL A 263 17.03 -10.91 9.76
C VAL A 263 15.91 -10.66 8.76
N ASP A 264 15.10 -11.67 8.44
CA ASP A 264 14.03 -11.55 7.45
C ASP A 264 12.73 -11.08 8.14
N LEU A 265 12.38 -9.80 7.96
CA LEU A 265 11.14 -9.23 8.47
C LEU A 265 9.98 -9.54 7.52
N SER A 266 8.91 -10.13 8.04
CA SER A 266 7.75 -10.46 7.20
C SER A 266 7.09 -9.20 6.65
N SER A 267 6.86 -9.16 5.34
CA SER A 267 6.20 -8.07 4.63
C SER A 267 4.71 -7.92 4.94
N GLN A 268 4.24 -6.68 5.05
CA GLN A 268 2.82 -6.34 4.89
C GLN A 268 2.54 -5.73 3.51
N THR A 269 1.32 -5.91 3.01
CA THR A 269 0.84 -5.31 1.77
C THR A 269 -0.39 -4.42 2.02
N ILE A 270 -0.43 -3.25 1.39
CA ILE A 270 -1.64 -2.46 1.16
C ILE A 270 -2.24 -2.95 -0.16
N THR A 271 -3.50 -3.37 -0.16
CA THR A 271 -4.19 -3.85 -1.36
C THR A 271 -5.40 -2.98 -1.68
N GLY A 272 -5.83 -2.96 -2.95
CA GLY A 272 -7.07 -2.30 -3.35
C GLY A 272 -6.95 -0.77 -3.40
N ILE A 273 -5.75 -0.25 -3.66
CA ILE A 273 -5.57 1.19 -3.89
C ILE A 273 -6.15 1.51 -5.27
N ASN A 274 -7.18 2.35 -5.30
CA ASN A 274 -7.74 2.87 -6.55
C ASN A 274 -6.85 4.01 -7.05
N VAL A 275 -6.27 3.86 -8.24
CA VAL A 275 -5.43 4.87 -8.90
C VAL A 275 -6.21 5.47 -10.05
N VAL A 276 -6.59 6.74 -9.92
CA VAL A 276 -7.31 7.47 -10.97
C VAL A 276 -6.35 8.19 -11.91
N ALA A 277 -6.71 8.26 -13.19
CA ALA A 277 -5.98 9.05 -14.17
C ALA A 277 -5.98 10.54 -13.79
N ASN A 278 -4.97 11.27 -14.27
CA ASN A 278 -4.94 12.72 -14.13
C ASN A 278 -5.87 13.39 -15.16
N SER A 279 -5.98 14.71 -15.11
CA SER A 279 -6.76 15.45 -16.10
C SER A 279 -6.25 15.17 -17.53
N PRO A 280 -7.17 15.01 -18.50
CA PRO A 280 -6.79 14.77 -19.88
C PRO A 280 -6.05 15.96 -20.48
N VAL A 281 -5.03 15.70 -21.29
CA VAL A 281 -4.21 16.76 -21.92
C VAL A 281 -3.91 16.51 -23.40
N ARG A 282 -4.10 15.28 -23.90
CA ARG A 282 -3.73 14.90 -25.26
C ARG A 282 -4.52 13.69 -25.75
N TYR A 283 -4.40 13.43 -27.05
CA TYR A 283 -4.86 12.19 -27.66
C TYR A 283 -3.74 11.16 -27.79
N LEU A 284 -4.13 9.88 -27.67
CA LEU A 284 -3.36 8.74 -28.13
C LEU A 284 -4.07 8.16 -29.36
N MET A 285 -3.34 7.93 -30.46
CA MET A 285 -3.87 7.24 -31.63
C MET A 285 -3.28 5.83 -31.69
N LEU A 286 -4.15 4.83 -31.85
CA LEU A 286 -3.81 3.44 -32.11
C LEU A 286 -4.23 3.07 -33.52
N MET A 287 -3.25 2.71 -34.33
CA MET A 287 -3.47 2.02 -35.59
C MET A 287 -3.67 0.53 -35.34
N PRO A 288 -4.34 -0.22 -36.25
CA PRO A 288 -4.35 -1.68 -36.18
C PRO A 288 -2.92 -2.21 -36.06
N GLY A 289 -2.63 -3.09 -35.10
CA GLY A 289 -1.27 -3.60 -34.83
C GLY A 289 -0.54 -2.89 -33.69
N GLU A 290 -1.09 -1.79 -33.16
CA GLU A 290 -0.62 -1.14 -31.94
C GLU A 290 -1.49 -1.54 -30.73
N THR A 291 -0.96 -1.38 -29.53
CA THR A 291 -1.66 -1.66 -28.27
C THR A 291 -1.38 -0.56 -27.26
N HIS A 292 -2.43 -0.10 -26.57
CA HIS A 292 -2.34 0.89 -25.50
C HIS A 292 -1.52 0.34 -24.33
N VAL A 293 -0.57 1.12 -23.83
CA VAL A 293 0.24 0.79 -22.64
C VAL A 293 0.27 2.02 -21.73
N PRO A 294 -0.74 2.18 -20.85
CA PRO A 294 -0.80 3.28 -19.90
C PRO A 294 0.43 3.33 -18.99
N GLY A 295 0.82 4.52 -18.53
CA GLY A 295 1.98 4.75 -17.67
C GLY A 295 3.35 4.64 -18.35
N SER A 296 3.44 3.96 -19.50
CA SER A 296 4.68 3.84 -20.27
C SER A 296 5.14 5.16 -20.88
N THR A 297 6.41 5.25 -21.28
CA THR A 297 6.96 6.48 -21.89
C THR A 297 6.24 6.88 -23.19
N LEU A 298 5.85 5.92 -24.02
CA LEU A 298 5.24 6.16 -25.33
C LEU A 298 3.71 6.04 -25.32
N GLY A 299 3.13 5.53 -24.23
CA GLY A 299 1.70 5.24 -24.15
C GLY A 299 1.25 4.05 -24.98
N LYS A 300 2.09 3.45 -25.82
CA LYS A 300 1.72 2.31 -26.67
C LYS A 300 2.93 1.48 -27.08
N ILE A 301 2.66 0.26 -27.52
CA ILE A 301 3.62 -0.67 -28.15
C ILE A 301 3.07 -1.18 -29.48
N GLY A 302 3.90 -1.89 -30.23
CA GLY A 302 3.54 -2.45 -31.54
C GLY A 302 3.89 -1.53 -32.69
N SER A 303 3.35 -1.81 -33.86
CA SER A 303 3.55 -1.00 -35.07
C SER A 303 2.30 -1.06 -35.94
N PRO A 304 1.97 0.02 -36.67
CA PRO A 304 0.83 0.01 -37.57
C PRO A 304 0.95 -1.11 -38.61
N ASN A 305 -0.11 -1.88 -38.78
CA ASN A 305 -0.30 -2.80 -39.89
C ASN A 305 -0.34 -2.01 -41.20
N SER A 306 0.08 -2.65 -42.28
CA SER A 306 0.05 -2.04 -43.61
C SER A 306 -1.36 -2.20 -44.22
N PRO A 307 -2.15 -1.11 -44.39
CA PRO A 307 -3.39 -1.20 -45.16
C PRO A 307 -3.09 -1.37 -46.65
N VAL A 308 -4.06 -1.89 -47.40
CA VAL A 308 -3.98 -2.03 -48.86
C VAL A 308 -4.64 -0.84 -49.53
N ALA A 309 -3.98 -0.23 -50.51
CA ALA A 309 -4.50 0.90 -51.28
C ALA A 309 -5.87 0.60 -51.89
N GLY A 310 -6.79 1.55 -51.82
CA GLY A 310 -8.17 1.43 -52.29
C GLY A 310 -9.11 0.66 -51.36
N ASN A 311 -8.58 0.00 -50.32
CA ASN A 311 -9.40 -0.65 -49.30
C ASN A 311 -9.49 0.25 -48.05
N ALA A 312 -10.66 0.28 -47.42
CA ALA A 312 -10.81 0.98 -46.15
C ALA A 312 -10.10 0.23 -45.03
N ILE A 313 -9.56 0.96 -44.06
CA ILE A 313 -9.02 0.37 -42.82
C ILE A 313 -10.19 -0.28 -42.06
N GLY A 314 -10.28 -1.60 -42.12
CA GLY A 314 -11.32 -2.39 -41.45
C GLY A 314 -11.05 -2.58 -39.95
N ALA A 315 -11.93 -3.34 -39.28
CA ALA A 315 -11.85 -3.59 -37.84
C ALA A 315 -10.46 -4.14 -37.41
N PRO A 316 -9.87 -3.64 -36.30
CA PRO A 316 -10.49 -2.74 -35.31
C PRO A 316 -10.56 -1.26 -35.71
N GLY A 317 -10.04 -0.87 -36.87
CA GLY A 317 -10.03 0.51 -37.34
C GLY A 317 -8.93 1.34 -36.69
N VAL A 318 -9.00 2.67 -36.86
CA VAL A 318 -8.16 3.62 -36.13
C VAL A 318 -8.90 4.03 -34.87
N GLU A 319 -8.26 3.89 -33.72
CA GLU A 319 -8.80 4.28 -32.43
C GLU A 319 -8.06 5.49 -31.88
N VAL A 320 -8.80 6.45 -31.32
CA VAL A 320 -8.24 7.62 -30.66
C VAL A 320 -8.77 7.68 -29.24
N ILE A 321 -7.86 7.78 -28.28
CA ILE A 321 -8.15 7.72 -26.85
C ILE A 321 -7.77 9.05 -26.21
N LEU A 322 -8.63 9.56 -25.32
CA LEU A 322 -8.38 10.76 -24.55
C LEU A 322 -7.56 10.38 -23.32
N VAL A 323 -6.37 10.96 -23.20
CA VAL A 323 -5.41 10.53 -22.18
C VAL A 323 -4.79 11.68 -21.39
N ASP A 324 -4.36 11.34 -20.18
CA ASP A 324 -3.57 12.22 -19.34
C ASP A 324 -2.10 12.32 -19.81
N MET A 325 -1.28 13.05 -19.06
CA MET A 325 0.14 13.26 -19.41
C MET A 325 1.00 11.98 -19.32
N TYR A 326 0.46 10.91 -18.73
CA TYR A 326 1.10 9.60 -18.56
C TYR A 326 0.37 8.50 -19.36
N TRP A 327 -0.43 8.91 -20.36
CA TRP A 327 -1.12 8.01 -21.28
C TRP A 327 -2.19 7.13 -20.63
N ASN A 328 -2.73 7.51 -19.47
CA ASN A 328 -3.89 6.83 -18.89
C ASN A 328 -5.17 7.40 -19.47
N GLU A 329 -6.17 6.54 -19.69
CA GLU A 329 -7.50 6.97 -20.14
C GLU A 329 -8.10 7.94 -19.12
N ALA A 330 -8.48 9.12 -19.59
CA ALA A 330 -8.92 10.21 -18.73
C ALA A 330 -10.25 10.76 -19.23
N SER A 331 -11.26 10.69 -18.36
CA SER A 331 -12.61 11.16 -18.67
C SER A 331 -12.73 12.68 -18.55
N THR A 332 -13.70 13.25 -19.28
CA THR A 332 -14.10 14.66 -19.16
C THR A 332 -15.62 14.78 -19.11
N THR A 333 -16.12 15.88 -18.54
CA THR A 333 -17.56 16.13 -18.44
C THR A 333 -18.20 16.48 -19.78
N THR A 334 -17.42 17.04 -20.72
CA THR A 334 -17.88 17.39 -22.07
C THR A 334 -17.03 16.65 -23.09
N GLN A 335 -17.69 15.77 -23.85
CA GLN A 335 -17.03 14.87 -24.80
C GLN A 335 -16.52 15.63 -26.03
N PRO A 336 -15.20 15.63 -26.29
CA PRO A 336 -14.63 16.36 -27.42
C PRO A 336 -14.86 15.63 -28.75
N TYR A 337 -14.55 16.32 -29.84
CA TYR A 337 -14.51 15.74 -31.18
C TYR A 337 -13.08 15.42 -31.59
N VAL A 338 -12.93 14.41 -32.43
CA VAL A 338 -11.66 14.03 -33.05
C VAL A 338 -11.80 14.16 -34.56
N GLU A 339 -10.86 14.87 -35.18
CA GLU A 339 -10.70 14.94 -36.63
C GLU A 339 -9.46 14.16 -37.06
N LEU A 340 -9.62 13.29 -38.07
CA LEU A 340 -8.50 12.59 -38.69
C LEU A 340 -8.12 13.27 -40.00
N SER A 341 -6.81 13.47 -40.19
CA SER A 341 -6.23 13.94 -41.44
C SER A 341 -4.99 13.13 -41.82
N ALA A 342 -4.62 13.17 -43.10
CA ALA A 342 -3.31 12.74 -43.57
C ALA A 342 -2.65 13.86 -44.39
N PRO A 343 -1.31 13.91 -44.44
CA PRO A 343 -0.61 14.85 -45.30
C PRO A 343 -0.97 14.67 -46.79
N GLU A 344 -1.56 15.69 -47.41
CA GLU A 344 -1.95 15.69 -48.83
C GLU A 344 -0.76 15.45 -49.77
N ALA A 345 0.44 15.86 -49.37
CA ALA A 345 1.66 15.71 -50.17
C ALA A 345 2.05 14.24 -50.44
N ILE A 346 1.50 13.29 -49.68
CA ILE A 346 1.76 11.85 -49.84
C ILE A 346 0.61 11.17 -50.59
N ASP A 347 -0.63 11.49 -50.23
CA ASP A 347 -1.82 10.91 -50.86
C ASP A 347 -2.96 11.93 -50.91
N VAL A 348 -2.96 12.77 -51.95
CA VAL A 348 -3.99 13.78 -52.20
C VAL A 348 -5.37 13.17 -52.47
N TYR A 349 -5.43 11.88 -52.76
CA TYR A 349 -6.67 11.16 -53.09
C TYR A 349 -7.20 10.31 -51.93
N ALA A 350 -6.57 10.38 -50.76
CA ALA A 350 -7.04 9.70 -49.57
C ALA A 350 -8.46 10.17 -49.20
N VAL A 351 -9.30 9.23 -48.77
CA VAL A 351 -10.63 9.52 -48.24
C VAL A 351 -10.55 9.51 -46.73
N MET A 352 -10.90 10.64 -46.10
CA MET A 352 -10.95 10.80 -44.65
C MET A 352 -12.41 10.82 -44.15
N PRO A 353 -12.65 10.34 -42.91
CA PRO A 353 -13.94 10.49 -42.24
C PRO A 353 -14.25 11.96 -41.92
N SER A 354 -15.51 12.26 -41.65
CA SER A 354 -15.88 13.44 -40.87
C SER A 354 -15.40 13.31 -39.42
N SER A 355 -15.30 14.42 -38.70
CA SER A 355 -15.01 14.41 -37.27
C SER A 355 -15.99 13.54 -36.49
N ALA A 356 -15.50 12.80 -35.49
CA ALA A 356 -16.31 11.96 -34.62
C ALA A 356 -16.29 12.48 -33.18
N GLN A 357 -17.43 12.52 -32.51
CA GLN A 357 -17.47 12.80 -31.07
C GLN A 357 -17.00 11.57 -30.30
N MET A 358 -16.18 11.78 -29.26
CA MET A 358 -15.77 10.69 -28.38
C MET A 358 -16.97 10.15 -27.60
N VAL A 359 -16.98 8.83 -27.38
CA VAL A 359 -17.91 8.13 -26.49
C VAL A 359 -17.08 7.62 -25.32
N SER A 360 -17.36 8.15 -24.12
CA SER A 360 -16.52 7.96 -22.94
C SER A 360 -15.11 8.53 -23.15
N GLU A 361 -14.08 7.70 -23.32
CA GLU A 361 -12.70 8.16 -23.56
C GLU A 361 -12.22 7.84 -24.98
N HIS A 362 -13.11 7.34 -25.85
CA HIS A 362 -12.73 6.70 -27.12
C HIS A 362 -13.47 7.28 -28.34
N ALA A 363 -12.75 7.42 -29.45
CA ALA A 363 -13.31 7.64 -30.79
C ALA A 363 -12.80 6.57 -31.75
N GLN A 364 -13.70 5.90 -32.46
CA GLN A 364 -13.37 4.81 -33.38
C GLN A 364 -13.71 5.15 -34.83
N PHE A 365 -12.77 4.89 -35.73
CA PHE A 365 -12.88 5.11 -37.16
C PHE A 365 -12.71 3.78 -37.90
N ILE A 366 -13.83 3.09 -38.12
CA ILE A 366 -13.86 1.78 -38.77
C ILE A 366 -14.39 1.92 -40.19
N SER A 367 -13.64 1.42 -41.17
CA SER A 367 -14.02 1.42 -42.60
C SER A 367 -14.28 2.81 -43.19
N THR A 368 -13.69 3.85 -42.62
CA THR A 368 -13.88 5.25 -43.06
C THR A 368 -12.64 5.91 -43.65
N VAL A 369 -11.44 5.40 -43.33
CA VAL A 369 -10.17 5.88 -43.89
C VAL A 369 -9.77 4.99 -45.07
N VAL A 370 -9.55 5.59 -46.24
CA VAL A 370 -9.07 4.88 -47.45
C VAL A 370 -7.87 5.62 -48.03
N PHE A 371 -6.69 5.00 -48.02
CA PHE A 371 -5.53 5.46 -48.79
C PHE A 371 -5.63 4.93 -50.22
N ARG A 372 -5.35 5.76 -51.22
CA ARG A 372 -5.38 5.37 -52.64
C ARG A 372 -4.00 5.27 -53.26
N THR A 373 -3.00 5.88 -52.63
CA THR A 373 -1.61 5.82 -53.08
C THR A 373 -0.84 4.81 -52.25
N ALA A 374 -0.14 3.89 -52.90
CA ALA A 374 0.75 2.96 -52.21
C ALA A 374 2.09 3.65 -51.89
N GLY A 375 2.74 3.26 -50.79
CA GLY A 375 4.02 3.84 -50.40
C GLY A 375 4.60 3.16 -49.17
N VAL A 376 5.92 3.02 -49.15
CA VAL A 376 6.64 2.33 -48.06
C VAL A 376 7.05 3.33 -47.00
N LEU A 377 6.56 3.15 -45.77
CA LEU A 377 6.84 4.00 -44.60
C LEU A 377 6.74 5.52 -44.88
N SER A 378 5.77 5.92 -45.72
CA SER A 378 5.57 7.31 -46.14
C SER A 378 4.27 7.91 -45.63
N HIS A 379 3.28 7.06 -45.29
CA HIS A 379 1.96 7.50 -44.87
C HIS A 379 1.91 7.73 -43.37
N ARG A 380 1.07 8.68 -42.96
CA ARG A 380 0.84 9.02 -41.56
C ARG A 380 -0.55 9.59 -41.38
N LEU A 381 -1.18 9.28 -40.25
CA LEU A 381 -2.41 9.92 -39.81
C LEU A 381 -2.13 10.91 -38.67
N VAL A 382 -2.95 11.94 -38.60
CA VAL A 382 -2.95 12.95 -37.53
C VAL A 382 -4.36 12.99 -36.94
N ALA A 383 -4.46 12.89 -35.61
CA ALA A 383 -5.69 13.14 -34.87
C ALA A 383 -5.59 14.50 -34.19
N SER A 384 -6.51 15.40 -34.51
CA SER A 384 -6.58 16.74 -33.95
C SER A 384 -7.89 16.98 -33.23
N ASP A 385 -7.84 17.86 -32.23
CA ASP A 385 -9.01 18.43 -31.57
C ASP A 385 -9.43 19.68 -32.35
N PRO A 386 -10.65 19.71 -32.95
CA PRO A 386 -11.14 20.89 -33.66
C PRO A 386 -11.22 22.15 -32.77
N ASP A 387 -11.41 21.98 -31.46
CA ASP A 387 -11.50 23.08 -30.49
C ASP A 387 -10.12 23.49 -29.94
N GLY A 388 -9.07 22.72 -30.23
CA GLY A 388 -7.68 23.01 -29.87
C GLY A 388 -7.37 22.94 -28.37
N VAL A 389 -8.19 22.27 -27.58
CA VAL A 389 -7.99 22.07 -26.12
C VAL A 389 -6.96 20.98 -25.86
N TYR A 390 -7.04 19.87 -26.59
CA TYR A 390 -6.15 18.73 -26.42
C TYR A 390 -5.03 18.70 -27.45
N THR A 391 -3.83 18.27 -27.01
CA THR A 391 -2.69 18.15 -27.91
C THR A 391 -2.95 17.05 -28.95
N SER A 392 -2.80 17.40 -30.23
CA SER A 392 -2.92 16.47 -31.35
C SER A 392 -1.81 15.42 -31.33
N THR A 393 -2.07 14.29 -31.99
CA THR A 393 -1.12 13.18 -32.08
C THR A 393 -1.01 12.68 -33.50
N SER A 394 0.12 12.06 -33.83
CA SER A 394 0.36 11.45 -35.13
C SER A 394 0.69 9.98 -34.98
N SER A 395 0.26 9.17 -35.94
CA SER A 395 0.74 7.79 -36.05
C SER A 395 2.25 7.77 -36.32
N MET A 396 2.88 6.62 -36.10
CA MET A 396 4.17 6.35 -36.76
C MET A 396 3.96 6.33 -38.29
N PHE A 397 5.04 6.51 -39.04
CA PHE A 397 4.98 6.27 -40.48
C PHE A 397 4.68 4.80 -40.75
N PHE A 398 3.80 4.55 -41.71
CA PHE A 398 3.40 3.19 -42.08
C PHE A 398 3.38 2.99 -43.60
N THR A 399 3.40 1.73 -43.99
CA THR A 399 3.35 1.31 -45.39
C THR A 399 1.90 1.16 -45.82
N VAL A 400 1.56 1.68 -47.00
CA VAL A 400 0.33 1.34 -47.72
C VAL A 400 0.74 0.41 -48.86
N ASP A 401 0.27 -0.84 -48.80
CA ASP A 401 0.58 -1.85 -49.82
C ASP A 401 -0.23 -1.59 -51.09
N PRO A 402 0.35 -1.79 -52.29
CA PRO A 402 -0.42 -1.73 -53.52
C PRO A 402 -1.48 -2.84 -53.54
N ASN A 403 -2.63 -2.53 -54.14
CA ASN A 403 -3.66 -3.53 -54.38
C ASN A 403 -3.29 -4.42 -55.58
N ASN A 404 -4.05 -5.49 -55.77
CA ASN A 404 -3.91 -6.38 -56.93
C ASN A 404 -3.99 -5.60 -58.25
N LEU A 405 -3.10 -5.93 -59.18
CA LEU A 405 -3.10 -5.34 -60.52
C LEU A 405 -4.42 -5.64 -61.22
N THR A 406 -5.09 -4.60 -61.72
CA THR A 406 -6.37 -4.75 -62.44
C THR A 406 -6.31 -4.27 -63.89
N ARG A 407 -5.33 -3.43 -64.25
CA ARG A 407 -5.24 -2.76 -65.56
C ARG A 407 -3.79 -2.43 -65.92
N LEU A 408 -3.53 -2.25 -67.22
CA LEU A 408 -2.29 -1.64 -67.73
C LEU A 408 -2.48 -0.13 -67.88
N GLN A 409 -1.46 0.65 -67.56
CA GLN A 409 -1.44 2.10 -67.75
C GLN A 409 -0.66 2.46 -69.02
N VAL A 410 -1.25 3.28 -69.88
CA VAL A 410 -0.59 3.84 -71.06
C VAL A 410 -0.39 5.34 -70.85
N LEU A 411 0.87 5.78 -70.99
CA LEU A 411 1.28 7.18 -70.94
C LEU A 411 1.73 7.63 -72.33
N MET A 412 1.10 8.68 -72.83
CA MET A 412 1.47 9.37 -74.06
C MET A 412 2.49 10.47 -73.77
N PRO A 413 3.26 10.95 -74.77
CA PRO A 413 4.10 12.13 -74.59
C PRO A 413 3.28 13.32 -74.10
N GLY A 414 3.65 13.90 -72.95
CA GLY A 414 2.89 14.97 -72.27
C GLY A 414 2.16 14.50 -71.01
N GLU A 415 1.89 13.20 -70.87
CA GLU A 415 1.23 12.62 -69.70
C GLU A 415 2.22 12.18 -68.62
N THR A 416 1.86 12.38 -67.36
CA THR A 416 2.62 11.92 -66.18
C THR A 416 1.80 10.94 -65.38
N ALA A 417 2.45 9.93 -64.79
CA ALA A 417 1.80 9.03 -63.84
C ALA A 417 1.34 9.82 -62.61
N ASP A 418 0.10 9.61 -62.20
CA ASP A 418 -0.54 10.27 -61.08
C ASP A 418 -1.16 9.20 -60.17
N PRO A 419 -0.33 8.53 -59.34
CA PRO A 419 -0.75 7.41 -58.50
C PRO A 419 -1.96 7.76 -57.62
N GLY A 420 -2.89 6.83 -57.47
CA GLY A 420 -4.09 7.01 -56.65
C GLY A 420 -5.21 7.85 -57.28
N ARG A 421 -4.94 8.61 -58.36
CA ARG A 421 -5.94 9.48 -59.00
C ARG A 421 -7.18 8.70 -59.46
N PRO A 422 -8.38 9.02 -58.94
CA PRO A 422 -9.60 8.36 -59.39
C PRO A 422 -10.06 8.84 -60.76
N VAL A 423 -10.94 8.05 -61.37
CA VAL A 423 -11.65 8.48 -62.59
C VAL A 423 -12.52 9.69 -62.29
N ASN A 424 -12.61 10.63 -63.23
CA ASN A 424 -13.40 11.85 -63.12
C ASN A 424 -13.06 12.73 -61.89
N TYR A 425 -11.80 12.77 -61.45
CA TYR A 425 -11.40 13.51 -60.25
C TYR A 425 -11.63 15.02 -60.35
N GLY A 426 -11.12 15.66 -61.41
CA GLY A 426 -11.24 17.09 -61.70
C GLY A 426 -12.34 17.43 -62.73
N GLY A 427 -12.86 16.44 -63.46
CA GLY A 427 -13.93 16.65 -64.43
C GLY A 427 -14.41 15.37 -65.12
N ALA A 428 -15.61 15.41 -65.69
CA ALA A 428 -16.16 14.27 -66.43
C ALA A 428 -15.28 13.94 -67.65
N GLY A 429 -14.86 12.68 -67.77
CA GLY A 429 -14.00 12.19 -68.85
C GLY A 429 -12.51 12.12 -68.51
N GLU A 430 -12.08 12.61 -67.34
CA GLU A 430 -10.67 12.53 -66.95
C GLU A 430 -10.24 11.09 -66.61
N PRO A 431 -9.06 10.66 -67.12
CA PRO A 431 -8.55 9.32 -66.88
C PRO A 431 -8.08 9.13 -65.43
N ALA A 432 -8.22 7.90 -64.92
CA ALA A 432 -7.63 7.51 -63.65
C ALA A 432 -6.11 7.30 -63.79
N GLY A 433 -5.37 7.56 -62.71
CA GLY A 433 -3.96 7.19 -62.55
C GLY A 433 -2.92 8.03 -63.31
N LYS A 434 -3.31 9.00 -64.14
CA LYS A 434 -2.41 9.89 -64.91
C LYS A 434 -2.95 11.31 -64.98
N SER A 435 -2.09 12.30 -65.22
CA SER A 435 -2.43 13.70 -65.47
C SER A 435 -1.61 14.26 -66.66
N GLY A 436 -1.96 15.46 -67.13
CA GLY A 436 -1.39 16.06 -68.36
C GLY A 436 -2.31 15.95 -69.57
N GLU A 437 -1.99 16.71 -70.63
CA GLU A 437 -2.68 16.71 -71.94
C GLU A 437 -1.85 16.02 -73.01
#